data_AF-A0A251ZVY1-F1
#
_entry.id   AF-A0A251ZVY1-F1
#
_cell.length_a   1.000
_cell.length_b   1.000
_cell.length_c   1.000
_cell.angle_alpha   90.00
_cell.angle_beta   90.00
_cell.angle_gamma   90.00
#
_symmetry.space_group_name_H-M   'P 1'
#
loop_
_entity.id
_entity.type
_entity.pdbx_description
1 polymer ?
#
loop_
_entity_poly.entity_id
_entity_poly.type
_entity_poly.pdbx_seq_one_letter_code
_entity_poly.pdbx_strand_id
1 'polypeptide(L)'
;MTTFGAGHFYISQSDKGGLVFGGDIDGYNSYAQRGNMPVVEDVVEGGMALMPRIGRVRLLRQWGGLMDMSMDGSPIIDRTPVDQLYLNAGWCYGG
;
A
#
# COMPACT_ATOMS: atom_id res chain seq x y z
N MET A 1 -6.08 6.15 12.18
CA MET A 1 -5.41 5.06 11.45
C MET A 1 -5.19 3.93 12.44
N THR A 2 -5.70 2.74 12.13
CA THR A 2 -5.45 1.54 12.93
C THR A 2 -4.61 0.60 12.08
N THR A 3 -3.49 0.12 12.62
CA THR A 3 -2.58 -0.82 11.94
C THR A 3 -2.53 -2.11 12.75
N PHE A 4 -2.60 -3.26 12.09
CA PHE A 4 -2.48 -4.57 12.72
C PHE A 4 -1.08 -5.14 12.52
N GLY A 5 -0.50 -5.71 13.58
CA GLY A 5 0.89 -6.19 13.58
C GLY A 5 1.07 -7.62 13.09
N ALA A 6 0.00 -8.41 12.95
CA ALA A 6 0.05 -9.78 12.43
C ALA A 6 -0.46 -9.89 10.98
N GLY A 7 -0.76 -8.76 10.33
CA GLY A 7 -1.12 -8.64 8.93
C GLY A 7 -1.05 -7.17 8.52
N HIS A 8 -0.38 -6.88 7.41
CA HIS A 8 -0.19 -5.51 6.92
C HIS A 8 -1.54 -4.95 6.45
N PHE A 9 -2.27 -4.32 7.37
CA PHE A 9 -3.58 -3.75 7.12
C PHE A 9 -3.67 -2.35 7.73
N TYR A 10 -4.07 -1.38 6.91
CA TYR A 10 -4.47 -0.06 7.37
C TYR A 10 -5.87 0.27 6.90
N ILE A 11 -6.60 1.05 7.69
CA ILE A 11 -7.89 1.61 7.30
C ILE A 11 -8.05 3.04 7.82
N SER A 12 -8.71 3.85 7.02
CA SER A 12 -9.12 5.20 7.34
C SER A 12 -10.49 5.49 6.73
N GLN A 13 -11.25 6.38 7.36
CA GLN A 13 -12.47 6.93 6.79
C GLN A 13 -12.18 8.34 6.28
N SER A 14 -12.56 8.61 5.03
CA SER A 14 -12.48 9.96 4.47
C SER A 14 -13.54 10.88 5.07
N ASP A 15 -13.36 12.19 4.89
CA ASP A 15 -14.34 13.23 5.21
C ASP A 15 -15.72 13.00 4.56
N LYS A 16 -15.74 12.39 3.37
CA LYS A 16 -16.96 12.00 2.64
C LYS A 16 -17.58 10.68 3.12
N GLY A 17 -17.01 10.08 4.18
CA GLY A 17 -17.50 8.85 4.80
C GLY A 17 -17.07 7.56 4.11
N GLY A 18 -16.30 7.63 3.02
CA GLY A 18 -15.77 6.46 2.32
C GLY A 18 -14.64 5.79 3.10
N LEU A 19 -14.61 4.46 3.13
CA LEU A 19 -13.52 3.71 3.75
C LEU A 19 -12.41 3.46 2.73
N VAL A 20 -11.19 3.81 3.09
CA VAL A 20 -9.97 3.54 2.31
C VAL A 20 -9.08 2.65 3.15
N PHE A 21 -8.75 1.49 2.61
CA PHE A 21 -7.91 0.49 3.26
C PHE A 21 -7.01 -0.19 2.23
N GLY A 22 -5.93 -0.79 2.72
CA GLY A 22 -4.94 -1.48 1.89
C GLY A 22 -3.93 -2.22 2.75
N GLY A 23 -2.97 -2.86 2.08
CA GLY A 23 -1.97 -3.69 2.72
C GLY A 23 -0.71 -3.88 1.87
N ASP A 24 -0.22 -5.12 1.85
CA ASP A 24 1.06 -5.50 1.24
C ASP A 24 1.14 -5.27 -0.28
N ILE A 25 2.38 -5.13 -0.78
CA ILE A 25 2.69 -5.20 -2.21
C ILE A 25 2.72 -6.64 -2.72
N ASP A 26 2.54 -6.82 -4.02
CA ASP A 26 2.87 -8.07 -4.69
C ASP A 26 4.39 -8.33 -4.65
N GLY A 27 4.78 -9.55 -4.29
CA GLY A 27 6.18 -9.97 -4.17
C GLY A 27 6.94 -10.17 -5.48
N TYR A 28 6.51 -9.54 -6.59
CA TYR A 28 7.19 -9.59 -7.88
C TYR A 28 7.06 -8.26 -8.62
N ASN A 29 8.01 -8.02 -9.53
CA ASN A 29 8.06 -6.77 -10.28
C ASN A 29 6.97 -6.74 -11.36
N SER A 30 6.19 -5.66 -11.36
CA SER A 30 5.15 -5.41 -12.36
C SER A 30 4.92 -3.92 -12.50
N TYR A 31 4.72 -3.45 -13.73
CA TYR A 31 4.34 -2.06 -14.04
C TYR A 31 2.86 -1.91 -14.38
N ALA A 32 2.07 -2.97 -14.14
CA ALA A 32 0.70 -3.08 -14.62
C ALA A 32 -0.34 -2.29 -13.80
N GLN A 33 0.04 -1.69 -12.66
CA GLN A 33 -0.86 -0.93 -11.77
C GLN A 33 -2.14 -1.71 -11.36
N ARG A 34 -1.96 -3.01 -11.10
CA ARG A 34 -2.98 -3.92 -10.60
C ARG A 34 -2.31 -4.96 -9.72
N GLY A 35 -3.02 -5.41 -8.69
CA GLY A 35 -2.56 -6.49 -7.82
C GLY A 35 -3.23 -7.83 -8.11
N ASN A 36 -2.76 -8.88 -7.43
CA ASN A 36 -3.40 -10.18 -7.50
C ASN A 36 -4.53 -10.35 -6.49
N MET A 37 -5.42 -11.29 -6.80
CA MET A 37 -6.56 -11.61 -5.94
C MET A 37 -6.18 -12.07 -4.52
N PRO A 38 -5.14 -12.90 -4.29
CA PRO A 38 -4.80 -13.35 -2.94
C PRO A 38 -4.47 -12.20 -1.99
N VAL A 39 -3.73 -11.19 -2.44
CA VAL A 39 -3.41 -10.01 -1.61
C VAL A 39 -4.67 -9.22 -1.27
N VAL A 40 -5.61 -9.12 -2.21
CA VAL A 40 -6.91 -8.48 -1.96
C VAL A 40 -7.70 -9.26 -0.91
N GLU A 41 -7.71 -10.59 -0.99
CA GLU A 41 -8.38 -11.46 -0.01
C GLU A 41 -7.77 -11.29 1.38
N ASP A 42 -6.45 -11.35 1.51
CA ASP A 42 -5.72 -11.15 2.78
C ASP A 42 -6.06 -9.80 3.44
N VAL A 43 -6.10 -8.73 2.64
CA VAL A 43 -6.44 -7.38 3.13
C VAL A 43 -7.90 -7.30 3.61
N VAL A 44 -8.84 -7.91 2.87
CA VAL A 44 -10.26 -7.92 3.26
C VAL A 44 -10.47 -8.78 4.51
N GLU A 45 -9.78 -9.91 4.62
CA GLU A 45 -9.80 -10.76 5.83
C GLU A 45 -9.24 -10.01 7.04
N GLY A 46 -8.12 -9.30 6.89
CA GLY A 46 -7.58 -8.42 7.94
C GLY A 46 -8.59 -7.36 8.39
N GLY A 47 -9.28 -6.72 7.45
CA GLY A 47 -10.35 -5.77 7.76
C GLY A 47 -11.52 -6.39 8.51
N MET A 48 -11.94 -7.59 8.14
CA MET A 48 -13.02 -8.32 8.80
C MET A 48 -12.64 -8.83 10.20
N ALA A 49 -11.39 -9.25 10.39
CA ALA A 49 -10.88 -9.67 11.69
C ALA A 49 -10.83 -8.51 12.69
N LEU A 50 -10.44 -7.32 12.24
CA LEU A 50 -10.30 -6.14 13.09
C LEU A 50 -11.59 -5.37 13.31
N MET A 51 -12.41 -5.25 12.26
CA MET A 51 -13.60 -4.42 12.26
C MET A 51 -14.82 -5.14 11.67
N PRO A 52 -15.33 -6.22 12.29
CA PRO A 52 -16.44 -7.02 11.76
C PRO A 52 -17.69 -6.20 11.37
N ARG A 53 -17.88 -5.03 11.99
CA ARG A 53 -18.96 -4.08 11.70
C ARG A 53 -18.95 -3.58 10.25
N ILE A 54 -17.81 -3.61 9.55
CA ILE A 54 -17.71 -3.24 8.14
C ILE A 54 -18.13 -4.37 7.18
N GLY A 55 -18.45 -5.58 7.66
CA GLY A 55 -18.79 -6.71 6.78
C GLY A 55 -20.05 -6.54 5.93
N ARG A 56 -20.83 -5.46 6.14
CA ARG A 56 -22.01 -5.14 5.33
C ARG A 56 -21.80 -3.96 4.36
N VAL A 57 -20.66 -3.25 4.44
CA VAL A 57 -20.36 -2.22 3.44
C VAL A 57 -19.89 -2.88 2.14
N ARG A 58 -20.19 -2.22 1.02
CA ARG A 58 -19.86 -2.73 -0.31
C ARG A 58 -18.48 -2.24 -0.72
N LEU A 59 -17.64 -3.13 -1.23
CA LEU A 59 -16.43 -2.73 -1.92
C LEU A 59 -16.81 -2.02 -3.23
N LEU A 60 -16.58 -0.71 -3.28
CA LEU A 60 -16.95 0.11 -4.45
C LEU A 60 -15.90 0.06 -5.56
N ARG A 61 -14.63 -0.01 -5.19
CA ARG A 61 -13.51 0.00 -6.12
C ARG A 61 -12.25 -0.58 -5.47
N GLN A 62 -11.46 -1.29 -6.26
CA GLN A 62 -10.08 -1.65 -5.98
C GLN A 62 -9.15 -1.07 -7.06
N TRP A 63 -7.90 -0.79 -6.72
CA TRP A 63 -6.86 -0.33 -7.64
C TRP A 63 -5.47 -0.69 -7.10
N GLY A 64 -4.45 -0.66 -7.95
CA GLY A 64 -3.06 -0.84 -7.56
C GLY A 64 -2.20 0.33 -8.03
N GLY A 65 -1.14 0.61 -7.29
CA GLY A 65 -0.11 1.60 -7.65
C GLY A 65 1.20 0.92 -8.00
N LEU A 66 2.24 1.74 -8.16
CA LEU A 66 3.63 1.30 -8.28
C LEU A 66 4.40 1.84 -7.09
N MET A 67 5.19 0.99 -6.46
CA MET A 67 6.08 1.36 -5.35
C MET A 67 7.50 1.02 -5.75
N ASP A 68 8.38 2.01 -5.74
CA ASP A 68 9.81 1.84 -5.96
C ASP A 68 10.48 1.47 -4.63
N MET A 69 10.71 0.17 -4.47
CA MET A 69 11.28 -0.38 -3.23
C MET A 69 12.82 -0.31 -3.27
N SER A 70 13.43 0.26 -2.25
CA SER A 70 14.86 0.09 -1.96
C SER A 70 15.08 -1.18 -1.13
N MET A 71 16.29 -1.75 -1.20
CA MET A 71 16.60 -3.02 -0.53
C MET A 71 16.61 -2.91 1.00
N ASP A 72 16.86 -1.72 1.53
CA ASP A 72 16.89 -1.43 2.97
C ASP A 72 15.62 -0.69 3.44
N GLY A 73 14.66 -0.46 2.55
CA GLY A 73 13.41 0.26 2.84
C GLY A 73 13.57 1.76 3.07
N SER A 74 14.76 2.32 2.86
CA SER A 74 15.03 3.76 3.06
C SER A 74 14.92 4.54 1.74
N PRO A 75 14.44 5.80 1.78
CA PRO A 75 14.40 6.67 0.60
C PRO A 75 15.81 7.03 0.13
N ILE A 76 15.95 7.20 -1.19
CA ILE A 76 17.17 7.64 -1.85
C ILE A 76 16.99 9.11 -2.24
N ILE A 77 17.68 9.99 -1.53
CA ILE A 77 17.70 11.44 -1.79
C ILE A 77 19.16 11.87 -1.85
N ASP A 78 19.77 11.79 -3.03
CA ASP A 78 21.23 12.01 -3.16
C ASP A 78 21.66 12.50 -4.55
N ARG A 79 22.93 12.86 -4.68
CA ARG A 79 23.60 13.14 -5.96
C ARG A 79 23.89 11.84 -6.70
N THR A 80 23.80 11.89 -8.02
CA THR A 80 24.24 10.79 -8.88
C THR A 80 25.71 10.97 -9.27
N PRO A 81 26.36 9.96 -9.89
CA PRO A 81 27.70 10.12 -10.47
C PRO A 81 27.77 11.12 -11.63
N VAL A 82 26.62 11.52 -12.19
CA VAL A 82 26.55 12.55 -13.24
C VAL A 82 26.49 13.92 -12.56
N ASP A 83 27.39 14.81 -12.97
CA ASP A 83 27.48 16.14 -12.39
C ASP A 83 26.16 16.90 -12.51
N GLN A 84 25.79 17.60 -11.42
CA GLN A 84 24.55 18.36 -11.30
C GLN A 84 23.24 17.55 -11.46
N LEU A 85 23.27 16.21 -11.40
CA LEU A 85 22.08 15.35 -11.40
C LEU A 85 21.82 14.76 -10.00
N TYR A 86 20.58 14.92 -9.53
CA TYR A 86 20.10 14.47 -8.22
C TYR A 86 19.00 13.42 -8.40
N LEU A 87 18.94 12.44 -7.50
CA LEU A 87 17.95 11.38 -7.47
C LEU A 87 17.05 11.53 -6.24
N ASN A 88 15.75 11.38 -6.47
CA ASN A 88 14.73 11.29 -5.43
C ASN A 88 13.82 10.09 -5.77
N ALA A 89 14.03 8.98 -5.09
CA ALA A 89 13.38 7.69 -5.35
C ALA A 89 13.39 6.80 -4.09
N GLY A 90 12.87 5.58 -4.17
CA GLY A 90 13.00 4.58 -3.12
C GLY A 90 12.10 4.84 -1.90
N TRP A 91 11.03 5.62 -2.04
CA TRP A 91 10.15 5.97 -0.90
C TRP A 91 9.37 4.79 -0.34
N CYS A 92 9.40 3.63 -1.02
CA CYS A 92 8.76 2.40 -0.57
C CYS A 92 7.27 2.64 -0.23
N TYR A 93 6.86 2.37 1.01
CA TYR A 93 5.48 2.58 1.47
C TYR A 93 5.17 3.99 1.99
N GLY A 94 6.17 4.86 2.10
CA GLY A 94 6.11 6.09 2.90
C GLY A 94 6.15 7.41 2.12
N GLY A 95 6.02 7.36 0.79
CA GLY A 95 5.98 8.55 -0.07
C GLY A 95 4.70 9.36 0.04
#